data_AF-T1CQK1-F1
#
_entry.id   AF-T1CQK1-F1
#
_cell.length_a   1.000
_cell.length_b   1.000
_cell.length_c   1.000
_cell.angle_alpha   90.00
_cell.angle_beta   90.00
_cell.angle_gamma   90.00
#
_symmetry.space_group_name_H-M   'P 1'
#
loop_
_entity.id
_entity.type
_entity.pdbx_description
1 polymer ?
#
loop_
_entity_poly.entity_id
_entity_poly.type
_entity_poly.pdbx_seq_one_letter_code
_entity_poly.pdbx_strand_id
1 'polypeptide(L)'
;MSVPAGLAHKMRLFADSGRSFRESEELFAEPSWVEVMIGQNILPRAYHPLVEQMPDDQLKQFMQGVAQVIESCVGMMPPHQTFIDRRCAAPALHPGS
;
A
#
# COMPACT_ATOMS: atom_id res chain seq x y z
N MET A 1 18.32 -15.80 -13.23
CA MET A 1 18.07 -14.80 -14.29
C MET A 1 18.49 -13.44 -13.78
N SER A 2 18.94 -12.55 -14.66
CA SER A 2 19.20 -11.15 -14.30
C SER A 2 17.88 -10.37 -14.19
N VAL A 3 17.82 -9.44 -13.23
CA VAL A 3 16.69 -8.51 -13.11
C VAL A 3 16.79 -7.46 -14.23
N PRO A 4 15.68 -7.10 -14.91
CA PRO A 4 15.69 -6.03 -15.90
C PRO A 4 16.21 -4.70 -15.32
N ALA A 5 16.94 -3.93 -16.14
CA ALA A 5 17.64 -2.73 -15.68
C ALA A 5 16.73 -1.68 -15.03
N GLY A 6 15.52 -1.48 -15.56
CA GLY A 6 14.54 -0.54 -15.00
C GLY A 6 14.07 -0.92 -13.60
N LEU A 7 13.71 -2.20 -13.41
CA LEU A 7 13.35 -2.70 -12.08
C LEU A 7 14.53 -2.64 -11.11
N ALA A 8 15.72 -3.03 -11.55
CA ALA A 8 16.93 -2.93 -10.73
C ALA A 8 17.26 -1.48 -10.33
N HIS A 9 16.97 -0.49 -11.20
CA HIS A 9 17.11 0.92 -10.87
C HIS A 9 16.11 1.36 -9.79
N LYS A 10 14.82 1.03 -9.94
CA LYS A 10 13.78 1.35 -8.94
C LYS A 10 14.05 0.72 -7.57
N MET A 11 14.43 -0.55 -7.55
CA MET A 11 14.79 -1.25 -6.31
C MET A 11 15.95 -0.55 -5.59
N ARG A 12 17.00 -0.16 -6.32
CA ARG A 12 18.15 0.56 -5.74
C ARG A 12 17.75 1.93 -5.21
N LEU A 13 17.00 2.71 -5.99
CA LEU A 13 16.55 4.04 -5.58
C LEU A 13 15.74 3.98 -4.27
N PHE A 14 14.81 3.03 -4.19
CA PHE A 14 14.02 2.82 -2.98
C PHE A 14 14.89 2.36 -1.81
N ALA A 15 15.72 1.34 -2.00
CA ALA A 15 16.61 0.84 -0.95
C ALA A 15 17.60 1.89 -0.43
N ASP A 16 17.99 2.88 -1.25
CA ASP A 16 18.96 3.90 -0.87
C ASP A 16 18.32 5.06 -0.10
N SER A 17 17.10 5.46 -0.47
CA SER A 17 16.53 6.76 -0.04
C SER A 17 15.04 6.75 0.33
N GLY A 18 14.38 5.60 0.22
CA GLY A 18 12.93 5.48 0.44
C GLY A 18 12.08 6.13 -0.64
N ARG A 19 12.70 6.61 -1.74
CA ARG A 19 12.01 7.27 -2.84
C ARG A 19 11.50 6.24 -3.84
N SER A 20 10.27 6.44 -4.28
CA SER A 20 9.66 5.74 -5.41
C SER A 20 9.17 6.81 -6.39
N PHE A 21 9.21 6.54 -7.68
CA PHE A 21 8.64 7.41 -8.70
C PHE A 21 7.81 6.59 -9.66
N ARG A 22 6.65 7.13 -10.02
CA ARG A 22 5.84 6.61 -11.13
C ARG A 22 6.40 7.17 -12.43
N GLU A 23 6.73 6.30 -13.37
CA GLU A 23 7.12 6.73 -14.71
C GLU A 23 5.87 6.79 -15.60
N SER A 24 5.57 7.98 -16.15
CA SER A 24 4.53 8.18 -17.18
C SER A 24 3.19 7.46 -16.88
N GLU A 25 2.73 6.60 -17.79
CA GLU A 25 1.46 5.86 -17.76
C GLU A 25 1.57 4.49 -17.06
N GLU A 26 2.44 4.38 -16.05
CA GLU A 26 2.59 3.12 -15.31
C GLU A 26 1.30 2.72 -14.59
N LEU A 27 0.97 1.42 -14.65
CA LEU A 27 -0.18 0.84 -13.95
C LEU A 27 -0.02 0.92 -12.43
N PHE A 28 1.20 0.66 -11.93
CA PHE A 28 1.48 0.75 -10.50
C PHE A 28 1.66 2.21 -10.09
N ALA A 29 0.83 2.64 -9.17
CA ALA A 29 1.01 3.92 -8.50
C ALA A 29 2.21 3.87 -7.55
N GLU A 30 2.69 5.04 -7.16
CA GLU A 30 3.82 5.16 -6.23
C GLU A 30 3.62 4.39 -4.91
N PRO A 31 2.44 4.43 -4.25
CA PRO A 31 2.20 3.63 -3.03
C PRO A 31 2.32 2.13 -3.25
N SER A 32 1.87 1.62 -4.42
CA SER A 32 1.96 0.19 -4.74
C SER A 32 3.41 -0.28 -4.79
N TRP A 33 4.32 0.54 -5.32
CA TRP A 33 5.75 0.23 -5.29
C TRP A 33 6.31 0.21 -3.87
N VAL A 34 5.91 1.16 -3.01
CA VAL A 34 6.33 1.19 -1.60
C VAL A 34 5.87 -0.08 -0.87
N GLU A 35 4.60 -0.44 -1.02
CA GLU A 35 4.00 -1.64 -0.42
C GLU A 35 4.70 -2.93 -0.88
N VAL A 36 4.97 -3.06 -2.18
CA VAL A 36 5.65 -4.23 -2.76
C VAL A 36 7.09 -4.33 -2.27
N MET A 37 7.85 -3.22 -2.29
CA MET A 37 9.26 -3.24 -1.85
C MET A 37 9.37 -3.62 -0.37
N ILE A 38 8.57 -2.98 0.50
CA ILE A 38 8.55 -3.29 1.94
C ILE A 38 8.07 -4.73 2.17
N GLY A 39 7.00 -5.16 1.48
CA GLY A 39 6.46 -6.53 1.59
C GLY A 39 7.44 -7.61 1.12
N GLN A 40 8.40 -7.27 0.26
CA GLN A 40 9.50 -8.14 -0.18
C GLN A 40 10.79 -7.94 0.64
N ASN A 41 10.71 -7.28 1.81
CA ASN A 41 11.83 -6.99 2.72
C ASN A 41 12.93 -6.10 2.14
N ILE A 42 12.62 -5.28 1.14
CA ILE A 42 13.52 -4.22 0.67
C ILE A 42 13.20 -2.99 1.52
N LEU A 43 14.02 -2.70 2.53
CA LEU A 43 13.84 -1.55 3.41
C LEU A 43 14.80 -0.42 3.01
N PRO A 44 14.34 0.85 3.03
CA PRO A 44 15.19 1.98 2.71
C PRO A 44 16.22 2.23 3.80
N ARG A 45 17.46 2.57 3.41
CA ARG A 45 18.56 2.91 4.33
C ARG A 45 18.48 4.34 4.86
N ALA A 46 17.68 5.19 4.22
CA ALA A 46 17.45 6.57 4.60
C ALA A 46 16.02 6.99 4.25
N TYR A 47 15.55 8.06 4.89
CA TYR A 47 14.27 8.71 4.61
C TYR A 47 14.49 10.20 4.33
N HIS A 48 13.42 10.90 3.94
CA HIS A 48 13.51 12.32 3.64
C HIS A 48 13.80 13.14 4.92
N PRO A 49 14.83 14.01 4.95
CA PRO A 49 15.23 14.75 6.18
C PRO A 49 14.15 15.66 6.79
N LEU A 50 13.13 16.02 6.00
CA LEU A 50 11.96 16.77 6.49
C LEU A 50 11.26 16.07 7.68
N VAL A 51 11.35 14.74 7.77
CA VAL A 51 10.77 13.97 8.88
C VAL A 51 11.38 14.38 10.23
N GLU A 52 12.67 14.77 10.26
CA GLU A 52 13.38 15.21 11.48
C GLU A 52 12.86 16.54 12.05
N GLN A 53 12.04 17.27 11.30
CA GLN A 53 11.45 18.53 11.78
C GLN A 53 10.19 18.30 12.63
N MET A 54 9.65 17.08 12.64
CA MET A 54 8.48 16.72 13.42
C MET A 54 8.90 16.15 14.78
N PRO A 55 8.44 16.72 15.91
CA PRO A 55 8.66 16.13 17.22
C PRO A 55 8.08 14.71 17.35
N ASP A 56 8.78 13.84 18.07
CA ASP A 56 8.42 12.42 18.23
C ASP A 56 6.99 12.19 18.76
N ASP A 57 6.53 13.04 19.67
CA ASP A 57 5.18 12.99 20.23
C ASP A 57 4.12 13.32 19.18
N GLN A 58 4.37 14.33 18.36
CA GLN A 58 3.51 14.68 17.23
C GLN A 58 3.49 13.57 16.17
N LEU A 59 4.65 12.97 15.87
CA LEU A 59 4.73 11.84 14.93
C LEU A 59 3.92 10.64 15.44
N LYS A 60 4.06 10.29 16.72
CA LYS A 60 3.28 9.21 17.35
C LYS A 60 1.79 9.50 17.30
N GLN A 61 1.39 10.72 17.65
CA GLN A 61 -0.01 11.13 17.60
C GLN A 61 -0.57 11.08 16.17
N PHE A 62 0.20 11.53 15.18
CA PHE A 62 -0.17 11.46 13.77
C PHE A 62 -0.42 10.00 13.34
N MET A 63 0.52 9.10 13.63
CA MET A 63 0.40 7.68 13.28
C MET A 63 -0.78 7.00 14.00
N GLN A 64 -1.03 7.34 15.26
CA GLN A 64 -2.21 6.88 16.00
C GLN A 64 -3.52 7.37 15.36
N GLY A 65 -3.56 8.63 14.92
CA GLY A 65 -4.71 9.18 14.21
C GLY A 65 -5.02 8.43 12.92
N VAL A 66 -3.99 8.10 12.13
CA VAL A 66 -4.13 7.29 10.90
C VAL A 66 -4.71 5.90 11.23
N ALA A 67 -4.17 5.23 12.25
CA ALA A 67 -4.67 3.92 12.68
C ALA A 67 -6.14 3.99 13.12
N GLN A 68 -6.53 5.01 13.90
CA GLN A 68 -7.91 5.18 14.37
C GLN A 68 -8.89 5.41 13.23
N VAL A 69 -8.50 6.16 12.19
CA VAL A 69 -9.34 6.37 11.00
C VAL A 69 -9.56 5.05 10.26
N ILE A 70 -8.50 4.26 10.06
CA ILE A 70 -8.59 2.93 9.44
C ILE A 70 -9.54 2.04 10.24
N GLU A 71 -9.35 1.93 11.55
CA GLU A 71 -10.19 1.13 12.43
C GLU A 71 -11.66 1.55 12.38
N SER A 72 -11.93 2.86 12.42
CA SER A 72 -13.29 3.40 12.36
C SER A 72 -13.97 3.08 11.03
N CYS A 73 -13.24 3.21 9.91
CA CYS A 73 -13.73 2.86 8.59
C CYS A 73 -14.04 1.36 8.48
N VAL A 74 -13.11 0.50 8.92
CA VAL A 74 -13.29 -0.96 8.90
C VAL A 74 -14.46 -1.38 9.80
N GLY A 75 -14.62 -0.77 10.97
CA GLY A 75 -15.72 -1.07 11.89
C GLY A 75 -17.12 -0.75 11.33
N MET A 76 -17.22 0.14 10.34
CA MET A 76 -18.48 0.45 9.66
C MET A 76 -18.76 -0.46 8.45
N MET A 77 -17.78 -1.23 7.98
CA MET A 77 -17.94 -2.09 6.81
C MET A 77 -18.67 -3.38 7.19
N PRO A 78 -19.69 -3.80 6.42
CA PRO A 78 -20.27 -5.12 6.58
C PRO A 78 -19.27 -6.20 6.15
N PRO A 79 -19.40 -7.44 6.64
CA PRO A 79 -18.68 -8.57 6.06
C PRO A 79 -18.90 -8.66 4.55
N HIS A 80 -17.87 -9.07 3.81
CA HIS A 80 -17.89 -9.12 2.35
C HIS A 80 -19.13 -9.86 1.80
N GLN A 81 -19.50 -11.00 2.40
CA GLN A 81 -20.67 -11.77 2.00
C GLN A 81 -21.97 -10.97 2.16
N THR A 82 -22.14 -10.25 3.27
CA THR A 82 -23.33 -9.41 3.51
C THR A 82 -23.47 -8.30 2.47
N PHE A 83 -22.36 -7.76 1.98
CA PHE A 83 -22.41 -6.80 0.87
C PHE A 83 -22.90 -7.45 -0.42
N ILE A 84 -22.36 -8.63 -0.78
CA ILE A 84 -22.76 -9.39 -1.96
C ILE A 84 -24.26 -9.69 -1.93
N ASP A 85 -24.75 -10.26 -0.84
CA ASP A 85 -26.16 -10.65 -0.71
C ASP A 85 -27.12 -9.46 -0.91
N ARG A 86 -26.72 -8.25 -0.48
CA ARG A 86 -27.53 -7.04 -0.57
C ARG A 86 -27.44 -6.31 -1.92
N ARG A 87 -26.36 -6.51 -2.68
CA ARG A 87 -26.03 -5.62 -3.82
C ARG A 87 -25.81 -6.34 -5.14
N CYS A 88 -25.23 -7.53 -5.13
CA CYS A 88 -24.76 -8.21 -6.35
C CYS A 88 -24.78 -9.74 -6.23
N ALA A 89 -25.77 -10.31 -5.54
CA ALA A 89 -25.93 -11.74 -5.43
C ALA A 89 -26.06 -12.38 -6.83
N ALA A 90 -25.12 -13.27 -7.16
CA ALA A 90 -25.19 -14.04 -8.38
C ALA A 90 -26.27 -15.14 -8.25
N PRO A 91 -26.98 -15.48 -9.33
CA PRO A 91 -27.89 -16.62 -9.32
C PRO A 91 -27.12 -17.91 -9.05
N ALA A 92 -27.78 -18.86 -8.38
CA ALA A 92 -27.20 -20.18 -8.19
C ALA A 92 -26.92 -20.83 -9.56
N LEU A 93 -25.72 -21.42 -9.70
CA LEU A 93 -25.42 -22.24 -10.86
C LEU A 93 -26.39 -23.42 -10.89
N HIS A 94 -27.20 -23.51 -11.96
CA HIS A 94 -28.06 -24.67 -12.18
C HIS A 94 -27.18 -25.89 -12.48
N PRO A 95 -27.41 -27.05 -11.84
CA PRO A 95 -26.69 -28.26 -12.17
C PRO A 95 -27.15 -28.75 -13.56
N GLY A 96 -26.36 -28.45 -14.60
CA GLY A 96 -26.63 -28.92 -15.97
C GLY A 96 -26.28 -27.96 -17.12
N SER A 97 -25.51 -26.90 -16.90
CA SER A 97 -24.92 -26.07 -17.97
C SER A 97 -23.46 -26.40 -18.18
#